data_AF-A0A8S0HBG1-F1
#
_entry.id   AF-A0A8S0HBG1-F1
#
_cell.length_a   1.000
_cell.length_b   1.000
_cell.length_c   1.000
_cell.angle_alpha   90.00
_cell.angle_beta   90.00
_cell.angle_gamma   90.00
#
_symmetry.space_group_name_H-M   'P 1'
#
loop_
_entity.id
_entity.type
_entity.pdbx_description
1 polymer ?
#
loop_
_entity_poly.entity_id
_entity_poly.type
_entity_poly.pdbx_seq_one_letter_code
_entity_poly.pdbx_strand_id
1 'polypeptide(L)'
;MTDATIRLNSQYQAAPQVQASEFKYYQLITTQWSTPPNPGSPSGQLTPEISANVTMESYIQPSSSCNNCHSMAMPNNNLHKSDFSYLFKFAKSPTAPAIQHKE
;
A
#
# COMPACT_ATOMS: atom_id res chain seq x y z
N MET A 1 8.00 -3.60 -13.35
CA MET A 1 7.97 -2.41 -12.48
C MET A 1 8.07 -1.16 -13.35
N THR A 2 7.31 -0.11 -13.03
CA THR A 2 7.40 1.16 -13.76
C THR A 2 8.66 1.92 -13.35
N ASP A 3 9.12 2.85 -14.20
CA ASP A 3 10.26 3.72 -13.89
C ASP A 3 10.04 4.54 -12.61
N ALA A 4 8.79 4.96 -12.37
CA ALA A 4 8.41 5.66 -11.15
C ALA A 4 8.62 4.77 -9.91
N THR A 5 8.21 3.50 -9.97
CA THR A 5 8.41 2.54 -8.87
C THR A 5 9.89 2.26 -8.63
N ILE A 6 10.69 2.09 -9.70
CA ILE A 6 12.15 1.88 -9.58
C ILE A 6 12.81 3.08 -8.89
N ARG A 7 12.48 4.30 -9.32
CA ARG A 7 13.01 5.54 -8.74
C ARG A 7 12.64 5.66 -7.27
N LEU A 8 11.38 5.40 -6.93
CA LEU A 8 10.89 5.48 -5.56
C LEU A 8 11.60 4.44 -4.66
N ASN A 9 11.74 3.20 -5.13
CA ASN A 9 12.47 2.17 -4.38
C ASN A 9 13.92 2.58 -4.14
N SER A 10 14.59 3.15 -5.14
CA SER A 10 15.97 3.64 -4.97
C SER A 10 16.06 4.74 -3.92
N GLN A 11 15.12 5.70 -3.92
CA GLN A 11 15.07 6.77 -2.93
C GLN A 11 14.79 6.23 -1.52
N TYR A 12 13.81 5.33 -1.40
CA TYR A 12 13.45 4.71 -0.12
C TYR A 12 14.61 3.89 0.44
N GLN A 13 15.26 3.06 -0.38
CA GLN A 13 16.37 2.22 0.04
C GLN A 13 17.63 3.03 0.39
N ALA A 14 17.84 4.20 -0.20
CA ALA A 14 18.96 5.06 0.16
C ALA A 14 18.81 5.71 1.57
N ALA A 15 17.62 5.66 2.17
CA ALA A 15 17.36 6.37 3.41
C ALA A 15 17.99 5.66 4.63
N PRO A 16 18.76 6.35 5.50
CA PRO A 16 19.45 5.72 6.64
C PRO A 16 18.52 4.95 7.59
N GLN A 17 17.32 5.48 7.84
CA GLN A 17 16.31 4.82 8.66
C GLN A 17 15.82 3.50 8.06
N VAL A 18 15.79 3.38 6.73
CA VAL A 18 15.41 2.13 6.05
C VAL A 18 16.52 1.11 6.19
N GLN A 19 17.77 1.52 5.97
CA GLN A 19 18.96 0.68 6.15
C GLN A 19 19.14 0.19 7.59
N ALA A 20 18.69 0.96 8.57
CA ALA A 20 18.70 0.60 10.00
C ALA A 20 17.49 -0.26 10.43
N SER A 21 16.62 -0.68 9.50
CA SER A 21 15.41 -1.44 9.79
C SER A 21 15.31 -2.71 8.95
N GLU A 22 14.34 -3.58 9.26
CA GLU A 22 14.03 -4.75 8.45
C GLU A 22 13.57 -4.40 7.02
N PHE A 23 13.08 -3.17 6.80
CA PHE A 23 12.62 -2.72 5.49
C PHE A 23 13.73 -2.61 4.44
N LYS A 24 15.02 -2.70 4.82
CA LYS A 24 16.14 -2.78 3.86
C LYS A 24 16.06 -3.99 2.92
N TYR A 25 15.31 -5.03 3.29
CA TYR A 25 15.11 -6.23 2.48
C TYR A 25 13.84 -6.19 1.63
N TYR A 26 13.06 -5.11 1.70
CA TYR A 26 11.75 -4.99 1.04
C TYR A 26 11.77 -3.95 -0.07
N GLN A 27 11.02 -4.19 -1.13
CA GLN A 27 10.83 -3.19 -2.18
C GLN A 27 9.38 -3.20 -2.68
N LEU A 28 8.93 -2.09 -3.24
CA LEU A 28 7.64 -2.03 -3.93
C LEU A 28 7.76 -2.78 -5.25
N ILE A 29 6.95 -3.81 -5.44
CA ILE A 29 6.88 -4.58 -6.69
C ILE A 29 5.83 -3.97 -7.63
N THR A 30 4.64 -3.69 -7.11
CA THR A 30 3.56 -3.01 -7.82
C THR A 30 2.77 -2.18 -6.83
N THR A 31 2.34 -0.99 -7.25
CA THR A 31 1.38 -0.16 -6.54
C THR A 31 0.18 0.02 -7.44
N GLN A 32 -1.02 -0.27 -6.94
CA GLN A 32 -2.26 -0.02 -7.65
C GLN A 32 -3.02 1.09 -6.93
N TRP A 33 -3.42 2.12 -7.66
CA TRP A 33 -4.24 3.21 -7.13
C TRP A 33 -5.44 3.46 -8.05
N SER A 34 -6.49 4.08 -7.51
CA SER A 34 -7.68 4.45 -8.27
C SER A 34 -7.80 5.97 -8.38
N THR A 35 -8.24 6.47 -9.53
CA THR A 35 -8.70 7.85 -9.63
C THR A 35 -10.02 8.04 -8.86
N PRO A 36 -10.37 9.27 -8.47
CA PRO A 36 -11.67 9.53 -7.87
C PRO A 36 -12.82 9.08 -8.79
N PRO A 37 -13.90 8.49 -8.22
CA PRO A 37 -15.09 8.13 -8.97
C PRO A 37 -15.66 9.32 -9.75
N ASN A 38 -16.15 9.06 -10.96
CA ASN A 38 -16.84 10.04 -11.79
C ASN A 38 -17.97 9.37 -12.60
N PRO A 39 -18.90 10.12 -13.23
CA PRO A 39 -20.03 9.51 -13.95
C PRO A 39 -19.62 8.53 -15.06
N GLY A 40 -18.47 8.73 -15.71
CA GLY A 40 -17.93 7.82 -16.73
C GLY A 40 -17.16 6.62 -16.15
N SER A 41 -16.76 6.69 -14.89
CA SER A 41 -16.14 5.59 -14.14
C SER A 41 -16.60 5.63 -12.68
N PRO A 42 -17.75 5.00 -12.37
CA PRO A 42 -18.39 5.10 -11.05
C PRO A 42 -17.57 4.51 -9.90
N SER A 43 -16.53 3.73 -10.20
CA SER A 43 -15.61 3.15 -9.21
C SER A 43 -14.21 3.76 -9.25
N GLY A 44 -14.00 4.77 -10.11
CA GLY A 44 -12.66 5.24 -10.44
C GLY A 44 -11.92 4.30 -11.39
N GLN A 45 -10.83 4.79 -11.97
CA GLN A 45 -10.00 4.01 -12.89
C GLN A 45 -8.73 3.55 -12.20
N LEU A 46 -8.48 2.24 -12.25
CA LEU A 46 -7.31 1.61 -11.64
C LEU A 46 -6.08 1.77 -12.52
N THR A 47 -4.96 2.12 -11.90
CA THR A 47 -3.65 2.17 -12.56
C THR A 47 -2.61 1.44 -11.71
N PRO A 48 -1.96 0.38 -12.22
CA PRO A 48 -2.39 -0.40 -13.40
C PRO A 48 -3.71 -1.14 -13.15
N GLU A 49 -4.47 -1.43 -14.21
CA GLU A 49 -5.75 -2.14 -14.09
C GLU A 49 -5.57 -3.56 -13.55
N ILE A 50 -4.52 -4.25 -14.00
CA ILE A 50 -4.12 -5.57 -13.52
C ILE A 50 -2.91 -5.42 -12.61
N SER A 51 -3.00 -5.99 -11.41
CA SER A 51 -1.94 -6.04 -10.42
C SER A 51 -2.12 -7.30 -9.59
N ALA A 52 -1.13 -8.18 -9.65
CA ALA A 52 -1.01 -9.38 -8.83
C ALA A 52 0.43 -9.49 -8.29
N ASN A 53 0.57 -10.01 -7.07
CA ASN A 53 1.87 -10.35 -6.50
C ASN A 53 1.83 -11.73 -5.86
N VAL A 54 2.56 -12.67 -6.45
CA VAL A 54 2.69 -14.07 -6.02
C VAL A 54 3.27 -14.25 -4.62
N THR A 55 3.89 -13.23 -4.05
CA THR A 55 4.38 -13.28 -2.66
C THR A 55 3.22 -13.14 -1.66
N MET A 56 2.10 -12.54 -2.08
CA MET A 56 0.88 -12.36 -1.28
C MET A 56 -0.30 -13.21 -1.77
N GLU A 57 -0.25 -13.71 -3.00
CA GLU A 57 -1.28 -14.57 -3.60
C GLU A 57 -0.71 -15.98 -3.82
N SER A 58 -1.40 -17.02 -3.34
CA SER A 58 -0.95 -18.41 -3.51
C SER A 58 -0.95 -18.89 -4.98
N TYR A 59 -1.49 -18.11 -5.92
CA TYR A 59 -1.58 -18.43 -7.35
C TYR A 59 -1.29 -17.20 -8.22
N ILE A 60 -0.55 -17.39 -9.32
CA ILE A 60 -0.42 -16.39 -10.38
C ILE A 60 -1.77 -16.30 -11.09
N GLN A 61 -2.46 -15.18 -10.93
CA GLN A 61 -3.68 -14.90 -11.65
C GLN A 61 -3.43 -13.79 -12.69
N PRO A 62 -3.36 -14.13 -13.99
CA PRO A 62 -2.97 -13.18 -15.04
C PRO A 62 -3.97 -12.03 -15.25
N SER A 63 -5.17 -12.13 -14.70
CA SER A 63 -6.24 -11.13 -14.76
C SER A 63 -6.60 -10.54 -13.39
N SER A 64 -5.74 -10.70 -12.38
CA SER A 64 -6.04 -10.24 -11.03
C SER A 64 -5.82 -8.76 -10.82
N SER A 65 -6.69 -8.18 -10.00
CA SER A 65 -6.61 -6.81 -9.54
C SER A 65 -6.90 -6.78 -8.05
N CYS A 66 -5.94 -6.30 -7.27
CA CYS A 66 -6.07 -6.15 -5.83
C CYS A 66 -7.38 -5.40 -5.50
N ASN A 67 -7.66 -4.32 -6.23
CA ASN A 67 -8.86 -3.51 -6.02
C ASN A 67 -10.17 -4.15 -6.46
N ASN A 68 -10.16 -5.04 -7.46
CA ASN A 68 -11.37 -5.75 -7.84
C ASN A 68 -11.69 -6.85 -6.83
N CYS A 69 -10.68 -7.64 -6.44
CA CYS A 69 -10.82 -8.72 -5.46
C CYS A 69 -11.22 -8.17 -4.08
N HIS A 70 -10.68 -7.03 -3.67
CA HIS A 70 -10.98 -6.37 -2.39
C HIS A 70 -11.95 -5.19 -2.50
N SER A 71 -12.80 -5.17 -3.53
CA SER A 71 -13.73 -4.07 -3.81
C SER A 71 -14.75 -3.73 -2.71
N MET A 72 -14.94 -4.65 -1.75
CA MET A 72 -15.80 -4.49 -0.56
C MET A 72 -15.03 -4.05 0.70
N ALA A 73 -13.69 -3.99 0.66
CA ALA A 73 -12.87 -3.53 1.77
C ALA A 73 -12.84 -1.99 1.82
N MET A 74 -13.96 -1.38 2.23
CA MET A 74 -14.08 0.07 2.41
C MET A 74 -14.32 0.42 3.88
N PRO A 75 -13.56 1.37 4.46
CA PRO A 75 -13.92 1.95 5.74
C PRO A 75 -15.20 2.82 5.62
N ASN A 76 -15.94 2.95 6.72
CA ASN A 76 -17.11 3.83 6.79
C ASN A 76 -16.77 5.24 6.28
N ASN A 77 -17.61 5.76 5.37
CA ASN A 77 -17.48 7.10 4.78
C ASN A 77 -16.22 7.32 3.91
N ASN A 78 -15.68 6.28 3.27
CA ASN A 78 -14.61 6.39 2.27
C ASN A 78 -15.11 5.97 0.87
N LEU A 79 -14.76 6.74 -0.15
CA LEU A 79 -15.07 6.47 -1.57
C LEU A 79 -14.01 5.62 -2.26
N HIS A 80 -12.85 5.42 -1.63
CA HIS A 80 -11.77 4.59 -2.14
C HIS A 80 -11.96 3.13 -1.75
N LYS A 81 -12.15 2.27 -2.76
CA LYS A 81 -12.16 0.82 -2.62
C LYS A 81 -10.78 0.31 -2.19
N SER A 82 -10.76 -0.81 -1.47
CA SER A 82 -9.55 -1.49 -0.98
C SER A 82 -8.58 -0.56 -0.27
N ASP A 83 -9.13 0.37 0.51
CA ASP A 83 -8.35 1.16 1.43
C ASP A 83 -7.93 0.26 2.61
N PHE A 84 -6.81 -0.44 2.43
CA PHE A 84 -6.20 -1.29 3.46
C PHE A 84 -5.75 -0.49 4.69
N SER A 85 -5.87 0.84 4.70
CA SER A 85 -5.69 1.61 5.93
C SER A 85 -6.68 1.22 7.02
N TYR A 86 -7.80 0.56 6.67
CA TYR A 86 -8.68 -0.05 7.67
C TYR A 86 -7.92 -1.04 8.59
N LEU A 87 -6.87 -1.72 8.11
CA LEU A 87 -6.02 -2.60 8.92
C LEU A 87 -5.27 -1.79 10.00
N PHE A 88 -4.88 -0.56 9.67
CA PHE A 88 -4.23 0.35 10.61
C PHE A 88 -5.19 0.98 11.62
N LYS A 89 -6.52 0.84 11.48
CA LYS A 89 -7.47 1.30 12.52
C LYS A 89 -7.24 0.62 13.87
N PHE A 90 -6.69 -0.60 13.86
CA PHE A 90 -6.37 -1.35 15.08
C PHE A 90 -4.89 -1.23 15.48
N ALA A 91 -4.07 -0.54 14.68
CA ALA A 91 -2.67 -0.37 15.00
C ALA A 91 -2.54 0.52 16.23
N LYS A 92 -1.91 0.00 17.29
CA LYS A 92 -1.55 0.81 18.45
C LYS A 92 -0.38 1.71 18.06
N SER A 93 -0.41 2.97 18.49
CA SER A 93 0.75 3.86 18.36
C SER A 93 1.98 3.18 18.95
N PRO A 94 3.17 3.32 18.34
CA PRO A 94 4.39 2.82 18.94
C PRO A 94 4.51 3.35 20.37
N THR A 95 4.70 2.46 21.34
CA THR A 95 4.95 2.87 22.73
C THR A 95 6.23 3.70 22.73
N ALA A 96 6.12 5.01 22.90
CA ALA A 96 7.29 5.85 23.09
C ALA A 96 8.04 5.35 24.34
N PRO A 97 9.38 5.22 24.30
CA PRO A 97 10.15 5.01 25.51
C PRO A 97 9.83 6.17 26.48
N ALA A 98 9.54 5.86 27.74
CA ALA A 98 9.33 6.89 28.74
C ALA A 98 10.58 7.78 28.82
N ILE A 99 10.45 9.05 28.41
CA ILE A 99 11.47 10.05 28.66
C ILE A 99 11.47 10.27 30.18
N GLN A 100 12.43 9.65 30.87
CA GLN A 100 12.69 9.98 32.27
C GLN A 100 13.32 11.38 32.30
N HIS A 101 12.50 12.39 32.54
CA HIS A 101 12.98 13.68 33.00
C HIS A 101 13.51 13.47 34.42
N LYS A 102 14.84 13.43 34.53
CA LYS A 102 15.54 13.44 35.82
C LYS A 102 15.61 14.88 36.28
N GLU A 103 14.88 15.19 37.35
CA GLU A 103 14.98 16.43 38.13
C GLU A 103 16.29 16.49 38.90
#